data_AF-A0A401ZRH4-F1
#
_entry.id   AF-A0A401ZRH4-F1
#
_cell.length_a   1.000
_cell.length_b   1.000
_cell.length_c   1.000
_cell.angle_alpha   90.00
_cell.angle_beta   90.00
_cell.angle_gamma   90.00
#
_symmetry.space_group_name_H-M   'P 1'
#
loop_
_entity.id
_entity.type
_entity.pdbx_description
1 polymer ?
#
loop_
_entity_poly.entity_id
_entity_poly.type
_entity_poly.pdbx_seq_one_letter_code
_entity_poly.pdbx_strand_id
1 'polypeptide(L)'
;MRESVNTLAEHLDMLMVCHHLNPLVPEDVAFAESRIRPETIAAEDILHDLGVFSMLSSDSQAMGRIGEVITRTWQTAHKMKVQRGPLAPDSGRNDNFRVKRYVAKYTINPAITHGVSQHIGSIEPGKLADIVLWRPAFFGVKPEMIIKGGFISWSAMGDANASIPTLQPVLYRPMFGSFGGATAATSLTFVSRMSLEAGLPDQIGLRKQSVAVENCRHIGKADMIHNAATPKIEVDPETYEVRADGELLTCEPAGVLPLAQRYFLF
;
A
#
# COMPACT_ATOMS: atom_id res chain seq x y z
N MET A 1 -6.78 0.98 -7.32
CA MET A 1 -8.13 0.37 -7.23
C MET A 1 -7.99 -1.14 -7.45
N ARG A 2 -8.92 -2.02 -7.06
CA ARG A 2 -8.84 -3.45 -7.44
C ARG A 2 -10.21 -3.92 -7.88
N GLU A 3 -10.26 -4.49 -9.07
CA GLU A 3 -11.51 -4.68 -9.79
C GLU A 3 -12.25 -5.93 -9.28
N SER A 4 -13.39 -5.67 -8.65
CA SER A 4 -14.41 -6.63 -8.24
C SER A 4 -15.73 -6.19 -8.83
N VAL A 5 -16.73 -7.06 -8.78
CA VAL A 5 -18.07 -6.77 -9.31
C VAL A 5 -18.74 -5.52 -8.67
N ASN A 6 -18.28 -5.11 -7.48
CA ASN A 6 -18.82 -3.94 -6.76
C ASN A 6 -18.01 -2.66 -6.98
N THR A 7 -16.85 -2.74 -7.65
CA THR A 7 -15.89 -1.63 -7.69
C THR A 7 -16.47 -0.39 -8.36
N LEU A 8 -17.14 -0.52 -9.51
CA LEU A 8 -17.68 0.64 -10.24
C LEU A 8 -18.74 1.39 -9.44
N ALA A 9 -19.73 0.64 -8.91
CA ALA A 9 -20.84 1.22 -8.16
C ALA A 9 -20.35 1.99 -6.92
N GLU A 10 -19.39 1.40 -6.18
CA GLU A 10 -18.81 2.04 -5.00
C GLU A 10 -18.08 3.35 -5.34
N HIS A 11 -17.35 3.39 -6.46
CA HIS A 11 -16.47 4.52 -6.77
C HIS A 11 -17.22 5.74 -7.30
N LEU A 12 -18.33 5.55 -8.02
CA LEU A 12 -19.13 6.67 -8.50
C LEU A 12 -19.65 7.49 -7.31
N ASP A 13 -20.33 6.83 -6.37
CA ASP A 13 -20.86 7.48 -5.15
C ASP A 13 -19.75 8.10 -4.30
N MET A 14 -18.63 7.39 -4.13
CA MET A 14 -17.48 7.88 -3.37
C MET A 14 -16.87 9.14 -3.98
N LEU A 15 -16.73 9.20 -5.30
CA LEU A 15 -16.20 10.36 -6.01
C LEU A 15 -17.12 11.56 -5.83
N MET A 16 -18.44 11.35 -5.94
CA MET A 16 -19.43 12.40 -5.73
C MET A 16 -19.30 13.04 -4.35
N VAL A 17 -19.14 12.23 -3.30
CA VAL A 17 -18.96 12.73 -1.93
C VAL A 17 -17.62 13.43 -1.74
N CYS A 18 -16.51 12.81 -2.15
CA CYS A 18 -15.17 13.36 -1.91
C CYS A 18 -14.93 14.70 -2.62
N HIS A 19 -15.57 14.91 -3.77
CA HIS A 19 -15.45 16.15 -4.54
C HIS A 19 -16.60 17.14 -4.32
N HIS A 20 -17.51 16.86 -3.38
CA HIS A 20 -18.69 17.69 -3.08
C HIS A 20 -19.54 17.97 -4.33
N LEU A 21 -19.71 16.96 -5.19
CA LEU A 21 -20.46 17.05 -6.44
C LEU A 21 -21.96 16.85 -6.20
N ASN A 22 -22.79 17.42 -7.07
CA ASN A 22 -24.24 17.31 -7.00
C ASN A 22 -24.77 16.35 -8.08
N PRO A 23 -25.42 15.23 -7.70
CA PRO A 23 -25.98 14.29 -8.68
C PRO A 23 -27.12 14.88 -9.54
N LEU A 24 -27.65 16.05 -9.16
CA LEU A 24 -28.66 16.78 -9.93
C LEU A 24 -28.05 17.71 -11.01
N VAL A 25 -26.73 17.88 -11.03
CA VAL A 25 -26.01 18.70 -12.01
C VAL A 25 -25.38 17.75 -13.05
N PRO A 26 -25.85 17.77 -14.32
CA PRO A 26 -25.36 16.85 -15.35
C PRO A 26 -23.85 16.92 -15.59
N GLU A 27 -23.26 18.11 -15.47
CA GLU A 27 -21.83 18.33 -15.65
C GLU A 27 -20.99 17.68 -14.53
N ASP A 28 -21.51 17.67 -13.30
CA ASP A 28 -20.88 17.00 -12.16
C ASP A 28 -20.92 15.48 -12.32
N VAL A 29 -22.04 14.94 -12.80
CA VAL A 29 -22.17 13.52 -13.13
C VAL A 29 -21.24 13.13 -14.28
N ALA A 30 -21.21 13.92 -15.35
CA ALA A 30 -20.31 13.71 -16.48
C ALA A 30 -18.84 13.76 -16.05
N PHE A 31 -18.47 14.67 -15.15
CA PHE A 31 -17.12 14.70 -14.56
C PHE A 31 -16.81 13.42 -13.77
N ALA A 32 -17.75 12.94 -12.95
CA ALA A 32 -17.57 11.70 -12.19
C ALA A 32 -17.42 10.47 -13.12
N GLU A 33 -18.32 10.33 -14.10
CA GLU A 33 -18.28 9.26 -15.11
C GLU A 33 -17.00 9.30 -15.94
N SER A 34 -16.52 10.49 -16.28
CA SER A 34 -15.27 10.65 -17.02
C SER A 34 -14.06 10.08 -16.28
N ARG A 35 -14.13 9.91 -14.94
CA ARG A 35 -13.03 9.43 -14.09
C ARG A 35 -13.14 7.96 -13.69
N ILE A 36 -14.34 7.40 -13.61
CA ILE A 36 -14.58 6.02 -13.19
C ILE A 36 -14.79 5.14 -14.43
N ARG A 37 -13.71 4.52 -14.92
CA ARG A 37 -13.70 3.76 -16.16
C ARG A 37 -13.27 2.30 -15.92
N PRO A 38 -14.15 1.30 -16.16
CA PRO A 38 -13.81 -0.11 -15.95
C PRO A 38 -12.57 -0.54 -16.72
N GLU A 39 -12.38 -0.05 -17.94
CA GLU A 39 -11.27 -0.39 -18.83
C GLU A 39 -9.93 -0.05 -18.17
N THR A 40 -9.81 1.17 -17.63
CA THR A 40 -8.57 1.60 -16.96
C THR A 40 -8.36 0.96 -15.60
N ILE A 41 -9.44 0.55 -14.90
CA ILE A 41 -9.37 -0.15 -13.61
C ILE A 41 -8.92 -1.61 -13.81
N ALA A 42 -9.43 -2.29 -14.85
CA ALA A 42 -8.96 -3.62 -15.25
C ALA A 42 -7.49 -3.59 -15.70
N ALA A 43 -7.12 -2.59 -16.50
CA ALA A 43 -5.74 -2.39 -16.93
C ALA A 43 -4.78 -2.14 -15.76
N GLU A 44 -5.19 -1.39 -14.72
CA GLU A 44 -4.39 -1.11 -13.52
C GLU A 44 -3.89 -2.41 -12.84
N ASP A 45 -4.75 -3.43 -12.74
CA ASP A 45 -4.39 -4.71 -12.13
C ASP A 45 -3.23 -5.38 -12.89
N ILE A 46 -3.29 -5.37 -14.23
CA ILE A 46 -2.27 -5.94 -15.11
C ILE A 46 -1.00 -5.08 -15.09
N LEU A 47 -1.12 -3.76 -15.10
CA LEU A 47 0.03 -2.83 -15.02
C LEU A 47 0.80 -3.00 -13.70
N HIS A 48 0.11 -3.34 -12.60
CA HIS A 48 0.79 -3.76 -11.37
C HIS A 48 1.54 -5.08 -11.54
N ASP A 49 0.96 -6.09 -12.18
CA ASP A 49 1.59 -7.41 -12.35
C ASP A 49 2.76 -7.37 -13.34
N LEU A 50 2.71 -6.48 -14.34
CA LEU A 50 3.80 -6.21 -15.28
C LEU A 50 4.94 -5.40 -14.65
N GLY A 51 4.72 -4.80 -13.48
CA GLY A 51 5.69 -3.92 -12.82
C GLY A 51 5.79 -2.53 -13.47
N VAL A 52 4.73 -2.11 -14.16
CA VAL A 52 4.59 -0.73 -14.68
C VAL A 52 4.15 0.22 -13.56
N PHE A 53 3.25 -0.22 -12.68
CA PHE A 53 2.91 0.54 -11.47
C PHE A 53 3.74 0.09 -10.27
N SER A 54 4.56 1.01 -9.78
CA SER A 54 5.65 0.72 -8.83
C SER A 54 5.26 0.80 -7.36
N MET A 55 4.15 1.42 -7.03
CA MET A 55 3.72 1.67 -5.65
C MET A 55 2.22 1.49 -5.46
N LEU A 56 1.82 1.27 -4.22
CA LEU A 56 0.44 1.29 -3.76
C LEU A 56 0.35 2.19 -2.52
N SER A 57 -0.68 3.02 -2.48
CA SER A 57 -0.99 3.91 -1.36
C SER A 57 -2.45 3.72 -0.91
N SER A 58 -2.81 4.34 0.21
CA SER A 58 -4.15 4.19 0.80
C SER A 58 -5.16 5.19 0.27
N ASP A 59 -4.75 6.43 -0.03
CA ASP A 59 -5.61 7.61 -0.16
C ASP A 59 -6.59 7.77 1.03
N SER A 60 -6.02 7.71 2.25
CA SER A 60 -6.78 7.51 3.48
C SER A 60 -7.88 8.56 3.70
N GLN A 61 -9.13 8.09 3.79
CA GLN A 61 -10.34 8.89 4.00
C GLN A 61 -10.67 9.91 2.89
N ALA A 62 -9.99 9.85 1.75
CA ALA A 62 -10.20 10.72 0.59
C ALA A 62 -10.22 9.87 -0.69
N MET A 63 -11.20 8.97 -0.79
CA MET A 63 -11.30 7.89 -1.79
C MET A 63 -10.47 6.63 -1.49
N GLY A 64 -10.14 6.37 -0.23
CA GLY A 64 -9.32 5.22 0.09
C GLY A 64 -9.21 4.84 1.56
N ARG A 65 -8.57 3.69 1.82
CA ARG A 65 -8.66 2.92 3.06
C ARG A 65 -7.28 2.67 3.68
N ILE A 66 -7.01 3.31 4.82
CA ILE A 66 -5.69 3.26 5.48
C ILE A 66 -5.26 1.85 5.91
N GLY A 67 -6.20 1.02 6.36
CA GLY A 67 -5.94 -0.32 6.87
C GLY A 67 -5.80 -1.40 5.79
N GLU A 68 -5.90 -1.04 4.51
CA GLU A 68 -6.07 -2.03 3.43
C GLU A 68 -4.94 -2.04 2.41
N VAL A 69 -3.91 -1.18 2.51
CA VAL A 69 -2.81 -1.12 1.52
C VAL A 69 -2.16 -2.50 1.32
N ILE A 70 -1.82 -3.18 2.42
CA ILE A 70 -1.17 -4.50 2.39
C ILE A 70 -2.16 -5.57 1.89
N THR A 71 -3.36 -5.63 2.47
CA THR A 71 -4.41 -6.59 2.09
C THR A 71 -4.72 -6.50 0.61
N ARG A 72 -4.96 -5.28 0.12
CA ARG A 72 -5.26 -5.00 -1.27
C ARG A 72 -4.09 -5.45 -2.10
N THR A 73 -2.84 -5.08 -1.78
CA THR A 73 -1.61 -5.52 -2.48
C THR A 73 -1.59 -7.04 -2.75
N TRP A 74 -1.94 -7.85 -1.75
CA TRP A 74 -1.94 -9.31 -1.92
C TRP A 74 -3.16 -9.83 -2.68
N GLN A 75 -4.30 -9.14 -2.65
CA GLN A 75 -5.49 -9.51 -3.43
C GLN A 75 -5.28 -9.40 -4.96
N THR A 76 -4.70 -8.33 -5.53
CA THR A 76 -4.33 -8.35 -6.99
C THR A 76 -3.20 -9.30 -7.27
N ALA A 77 -2.19 -9.45 -6.40
CA ALA A 77 -1.15 -10.46 -6.65
C ALA A 77 -1.80 -11.85 -6.82
N HIS A 78 -2.78 -12.16 -5.98
CA HIS A 78 -3.60 -13.36 -6.11
C HIS A 78 -4.46 -13.37 -7.40
N LYS A 79 -5.25 -12.32 -7.67
CA LYS A 79 -6.11 -12.22 -8.87
C LYS A 79 -5.29 -12.42 -10.15
N MET A 80 -4.13 -11.75 -10.24
CA MET A 80 -3.24 -11.85 -11.40
C MET A 80 -2.60 -13.22 -11.53
N LYS A 81 -2.29 -13.90 -10.42
CA LYS A 81 -1.90 -15.31 -10.50
C LYS A 81 -3.03 -16.19 -11.05
N VAL A 82 -4.25 -16.00 -10.56
CA VAL A 82 -5.42 -16.79 -10.99
C VAL A 82 -5.70 -16.59 -12.48
N GLN A 83 -5.63 -15.36 -12.97
CA GLN A 83 -6.01 -15.02 -14.34
C GLN A 83 -4.86 -15.12 -15.35
N ARG A 84 -3.61 -14.85 -14.93
CA ARG A 84 -2.43 -14.80 -15.82
C ARG A 84 -1.42 -15.93 -15.60
N GLY A 85 -1.63 -16.77 -14.58
CA GLY A 85 -0.71 -17.84 -14.24
C GLY A 85 0.58 -17.36 -13.55
N PRO A 86 1.61 -18.23 -13.48
CA PRO A 86 2.93 -17.88 -12.92
C PRO A 86 3.61 -16.74 -13.69
N LEU A 87 4.28 -15.84 -12.96
CA LEU A 87 5.01 -14.70 -13.55
C LEU A 87 6.48 -15.06 -13.71
N ALA A 88 7.02 -15.05 -14.93
CA ALA A 88 8.45 -15.31 -15.14
C ALA A 88 9.34 -14.39 -14.26
N PRO A 89 10.40 -14.92 -13.62
CA PRO A 89 10.94 -16.28 -13.73
C PRO A 89 10.35 -17.31 -12.75
N ASP A 90 9.21 -17.04 -12.10
CA ASP A 90 8.55 -18.03 -11.24
C ASP A 90 8.13 -19.27 -12.04
N SER A 91 7.96 -20.37 -11.32
CA SER A 91 7.49 -21.67 -11.85
C SER A 91 6.24 -22.11 -11.09
N GLY A 92 5.63 -23.23 -11.48
CA GLY A 92 4.49 -23.79 -10.74
C GLY A 92 4.76 -24.15 -9.27
N ARG A 93 6.02 -24.11 -8.81
CA ARG A 93 6.41 -24.45 -7.43
C ARG A 93 6.31 -23.31 -6.43
N ASN A 94 6.40 -22.06 -6.86
CA ASN A 94 6.40 -20.88 -5.99
C ASN A 94 6.10 -19.61 -6.78
N ASP A 95 5.78 -18.54 -6.06
CA ASP A 95 5.47 -17.22 -6.63
C ASP A 95 6.46 -16.16 -6.13
N ASN A 96 7.72 -16.53 -5.89
CA ASN A 96 8.67 -15.69 -5.16
C ASN A 96 8.95 -14.36 -5.87
N PHE A 97 9.07 -14.36 -7.20
CA PHE A 97 9.29 -13.14 -7.97
C PHE A 97 8.06 -12.24 -7.94
N ARG A 98 6.85 -12.79 -8.10
CA ARG A 98 5.61 -12.02 -7.91
C ARG A 98 5.53 -11.47 -6.48
N VAL A 99 5.83 -12.27 -5.46
CA VAL A 99 5.85 -11.83 -4.05
C VAL A 99 6.83 -10.67 -3.85
N LYS A 100 8.06 -10.78 -4.36
CA LYS A 100 9.06 -9.71 -4.31
C LYS A 100 8.60 -8.45 -5.06
N ARG A 101 8.00 -8.60 -6.24
CA ARG A 101 7.43 -7.50 -7.03
C ARG A 101 6.35 -6.75 -6.26
N TYR A 102 5.46 -7.44 -5.56
CA TYR A 102 4.34 -6.83 -4.87
C TYR A 102 4.71 -6.28 -3.48
N VAL A 103 5.56 -6.96 -2.71
CA VAL A 103 6.02 -6.42 -1.40
C VAL A 103 6.77 -5.10 -1.57
N ALA A 104 7.54 -4.96 -2.65
CA ALA A 104 8.26 -3.73 -2.96
C ALA A 104 7.33 -2.50 -3.13
N LYS A 105 6.08 -2.71 -3.55
CA LYS A 105 5.11 -1.63 -3.84
C LYS A 105 4.66 -0.84 -2.60
N TYR A 106 4.72 -1.44 -1.41
CA TYR A 106 4.34 -0.77 -0.17
C TYR A 106 5.47 -0.70 0.87
N THR A 107 6.68 -1.13 0.49
CA THR A 107 7.86 -1.12 1.37
C THR A 107 8.96 -0.24 0.77
N ILE A 108 9.80 -0.78 -0.11
CA ILE A 108 11.02 -0.09 -0.56
C ILE A 108 10.75 0.98 -1.62
N ASN A 109 9.81 0.77 -2.55
CA ASN A 109 9.58 1.74 -3.63
C ASN A 109 9.03 3.08 -3.11
N PRO A 110 8.03 3.11 -2.21
CA PRO A 110 7.64 4.37 -1.56
C PRO A 110 8.80 5.02 -0.81
N ALA A 111 9.63 4.24 -0.12
CA ALA A 111 10.77 4.78 0.60
C ALA A 111 11.82 5.42 -0.34
N ILE A 112 12.08 4.81 -1.50
CA ILE A 112 12.95 5.39 -2.54
C ILE A 112 12.34 6.68 -3.08
N THR A 113 11.08 6.65 -3.50
CA THR A 113 10.39 7.81 -4.07
C THR A 113 10.38 9.01 -3.14
N HIS A 114 10.19 8.78 -1.84
CA HIS A 114 10.16 9.84 -0.83
C HIS A 114 11.53 10.17 -0.22
N GLY A 115 12.61 9.55 -0.68
CA GLY A 115 13.97 9.88 -0.24
C GLY A 115 14.29 9.48 1.19
N VAL A 116 13.71 8.37 1.65
CA VAL A 116 13.85 7.85 3.02
C VAL A 116 14.33 6.40 3.06
N SER A 117 14.72 5.85 1.90
CA SER A 117 15.12 4.44 1.73
C SER A 117 16.38 4.03 2.49
N GLN A 118 17.24 4.98 2.89
CA GLN A 118 18.37 4.70 3.79
C GLN A 118 17.92 4.34 5.21
N HIS A 119 16.72 4.75 5.62
CA HIS A 119 16.25 4.58 6.99
C HIS A 119 15.19 3.49 7.13
N ILE A 120 14.31 3.34 6.13
CA ILE A 120 13.16 2.44 6.19
C ILE A 120 12.89 1.77 4.84
N GLY A 121 11.88 0.89 4.79
CA GLY A 121 11.34 0.32 3.56
C GLY A 121 11.86 -1.09 3.23
N SER A 122 12.79 -1.64 3.99
CA SER A 122 13.26 -3.03 3.83
C SER A 122 13.99 -3.53 5.08
N ILE A 123 14.17 -4.85 5.16
CA ILE A 123 14.97 -5.49 6.22
C ILE A 123 16.41 -5.59 5.72
N GLU A 124 17.19 -4.55 5.99
CA GLU A 124 18.61 -4.46 5.62
C GLU A 124 19.42 -3.90 6.81
N PRO A 125 20.66 -4.35 7.04
CA PRO A 125 21.52 -3.80 8.08
C PRO A 125 21.67 -2.28 7.96
N GLY A 126 21.66 -1.57 9.10
CA GLY A 126 21.75 -0.12 9.16
C GLY A 126 20.42 0.63 9.08
N LYS A 127 19.34 -0.03 8.61
CA LYS A 127 17.99 0.55 8.62
C LYS A 127 17.34 0.43 10.00
N LEU A 128 16.33 1.27 10.23
CA LEU A 128 15.54 1.24 11.45
C LEU A 128 14.80 -0.10 11.57
N ALA A 129 14.80 -0.69 12.76
CA ALA A 129 14.14 -1.98 13.04
C ALA A 129 12.61 -1.84 13.13
N ASP A 130 12.01 -1.45 12.01
CA ASP A 130 10.56 -1.40 11.78
C ASP A 130 10.12 -2.71 11.12
N ILE A 131 9.61 -3.64 11.93
CA ILE A 131 9.38 -5.03 11.53
C ILE A 131 7.95 -5.42 11.89
N VAL A 132 7.27 -6.10 10.97
CA VAL A 132 5.94 -6.65 11.22
C VAL A 132 6.01 -8.16 11.19
N LEU A 133 5.56 -8.80 12.27
CA LEU A 133 5.49 -10.25 12.38
C LEU A 133 4.11 -10.74 12.00
N TRP A 134 4.06 -11.79 11.20
CA TRP A 134 2.84 -12.38 10.68
C TRP A 134 2.80 -13.87 11.01
N ARG A 135 1.65 -14.34 11.49
CA ARG A 135 1.32 -15.76 11.34
C ARG A 135 0.99 -16.02 9.86
N PRO A 136 1.50 -17.09 9.23
CA PRO A 136 1.23 -17.34 7.81
C PRO A 136 -0.25 -17.35 7.45
N ALA A 137 -1.11 -17.91 8.31
CA ALA A 137 -2.56 -17.92 8.11
C ALA A 137 -3.23 -16.54 8.12
N PHE A 138 -2.56 -15.50 8.64
CA PHE A 138 -3.07 -14.13 8.71
C PHE A 138 -2.23 -13.14 7.89
N PHE A 139 -1.28 -13.64 7.09
CA PHE A 139 -0.38 -12.82 6.30
C PHE A 139 -1.15 -11.84 5.41
N GLY A 140 -0.77 -10.57 5.49
CA GLY A 140 -1.37 -9.50 4.71
C GLY A 140 -2.75 -9.04 5.19
N VAL A 141 -3.27 -9.58 6.30
CA VAL A 141 -4.60 -9.20 6.87
C VAL A 141 -4.49 -8.66 8.28
N LYS A 142 -3.98 -9.49 9.20
CA LYS A 142 -3.90 -9.18 10.64
C LYS A 142 -2.53 -9.60 11.18
N PRO A 143 -1.57 -8.67 11.35
CA PRO A 143 -0.26 -9.01 11.90
C PRO A 143 -0.34 -9.45 13.37
N GLU A 144 0.60 -10.27 13.81
CA GLU A 144 0.69 -10.63 15.23
C GLU A 144 1.22 -9.44 16.05
N MET A 145 2.28 -8.81 15.53
CA MET A 145 3.08 -7.84 16.26
C MET A 145 3.70 -6.83 15.30
N ILE A 146 3.75 -5.57 15.72
CA ILE A 146 4.39 -4.47 15.01
C ILE A 146 5.50 -3.92 15.92
N ILE A 147 6.72 -3.97 15.41
CA ILE A 147 7.93 -3.49 16.06
C ILE A 147 8.31 -2.19 15.38
N LYS A 148 8.53 -1.14 16.17
CA LYS A 148 8.96 0.18 15.71
C LYS A 148 10.30 0.50 16.38
N GLY A 149 11.34 0.76 15.58
CA GLY A 149 12.68 1.07 16.09
C GLY A 149 13.21 0.08 17.12
N GLY A 150 12.91 -1.21 16.94
CA GLY A 150 13.34 -2.29 17.85
C GLY A 150 12.47 -2.50 19.09
N PHE A 151 11.37 -1.74 19.27
CA PHE A 151 10.45 -1.92 20.39
C PHE A 151 9.02 -2.20 19.92
N ILE A 152 8.30 -3.07 20.63
CA ILE A 152 6.93 -3.46 20.25
C ILE A 152 6.00 -2.25 20.44
N SER A 153 5.39 -1.78 19.35
CA SER A 153 4.44 -0.66 19.36
C SER A 153 3.00 -1.15 19.40
N TRP A 154 2.66 -2.23 18.71
CA TRP A 154 1.32 -2.82 18.70
C TRP A 154 1.40 -4.34 18.67
N SER A 155 0.43 -5.01 19.28
CA SER A 155 0.31 -6.47 19.24
C SER A 155 -1.15 -6.90 19.33
N ALA A 156 -1.45 -8.06 18.75
CA ALA A 156 -2.63 -8.82 19.13
C ALA A 156 -2.45 -9.32 20.57
N MET A 157 -3.35 -8.91 21.46
CA MET A 157 -3.23 -9.16 22.90
C MET A 157 -4.59 -9.47 23.51
N GLY A 158 -4.62 -10.53 24.31
CA GLY A 158 -5.78 -11.01 25.05
C GLY A 158 -6.24 -10.10 26.19
N ASP A 159 -7.02 -10.68 27.10
CA ASP A 159 -7.39 -10.02 28.36
C ASP A 159 -6.14 -9.77 29.22
N ALA A 160 -5.97 -8.53 29.69
CA ALA A 160 -4.83 -8.13 30.52
C ALA A 160 -4.92 -8.66 31.96
N ASN A 161 -6.12 -9.03 32.43
CA ASN A 161 -6.32 -9.64 33.75
C ASN A 161 -6.25 -11.17 33.73
N ALA A 162 -6.08 -11.77 32.55
CA ALA A 162 -5.92 -13.22 32.41
C ALA A 162 -4.55 -13.69 32.91
N SER A 163 -4.45 -14.99 33.21
CA SER A 163 -3.18 -15.61 33.63
C SER A 163 -2.12 -15.67 32.53
N ILE A 164 -2.52 -15.63 31.26
CA ILE A 164 -1.64 -15.65 30.07
C ILE A 164 -2.21 -14.75 28.96
N PRO A 165 -1.37 -14.18 28.08
CA PRO A 165 -1.78 -13.13 27.12
C PRO A 165 -2.64 -13.60 25.96
N THR A 166 -2.93 -14.91 25.87
CA THR A 166 -3.67 -15.51 24.75
C THR A 166 -5.17 -15.68 25.03
N LEU A 167 -5.64 -15.39 26.25
CA LEU A 167 -7.06 -15.54 26.59
C LEU A 167 -7.90 -14.44 25.96
N GLN A 168 -9.10 -14.81 25.51
CA GLN A 168 -10.01 -13.90 24.83
C GLN A 168 -10.52 -12.79 25.77
N PRO A 169 -10.85 -11.59 25.24
CA PRO A 169 -10.81 -11.21 23.82
C PRO A 169 -9.41 -10.77 23.35
N VAL A 170 -8.95 -11.36 22.25
CA VAL A 170 -7.70 -10.96 21.57
C VAL A 170 -7.99 -9.82 20.60
N LEU A 171 -7.44 -8.64 20.91
CA LEU A 171 -7.62 -7.40 20.14
C LEU A 171 -6.26 -6.75 19.88
N TYR A 172 -6.18 -5.84 18.90
CA TYR A 172 -5.01 -5.00 18.77
C TYR A 172 -4.96 -3.98 19.90
N ARG A 173 -3.82 -3.95 20.59
CA ARG A 173 -3.58 -3.01 21.69
C ARG A 173 -2.25 -2.29 21.48
N PRO A 174 -2.16 -0.99 21.80
CA PRO A 174 -0.88 -0.30 21.88
C PRO A 174 -0.02 -0.94 22.98
N MET A 175 1.25 -1.15 22.67
CA MET A 175 2.27 -1.74 23.54
C MET A 175 3.24 -0.66 24.02
N PHE A 176 4.23 -1.02 24.83
CA PHE A 176 5.13 -0.06 25.48
C PHE A 176 5.83 0.91 24.52
N GLY A 177 6.14 0.49 23.28
CA GLY A 177 6.72 1.37 22.25
C GLY A 177 5.81 2.52 21.79
N SER A 178 4.51 2.46 22.10
CA SER A 178 3.52 3.49 21.78
C SER A 178 3.32 4.54 22.87
N PHE A 179 4.06 4.48 23.99
CA PHE A 179 3.83 5.38 25.13
C PHE A 179 5.06 6.21 25.51
N GLY A 180 4.81 7.42 26.01
CA GLY A 180 5.81 8.30 26.60
C GLY A 180 7.04 8.54 25.72
N GLY A 181 8.22 8.57 26.35
CA GLY A 181 9.49 8.78 25.68
C GLY A 181 9.89 7.70 24.67
N ALA A 182 9.28 6.50 24.74
CA ALA A 182 9.55 5.42 23.78
C ALA A 182 9.14 5.81 22.36
N THR A 183 8.04 6.57 22.21
CA THR A 183 7.58 7.05 20.89
C THR A 183 8.59 7.95 20.20
N ALA A 184 9.33 8.75 20.98
CA ALA A 184 10.37 9.64 20.49
C ALA A 184 11.65 8.87 20.13
N ALA A 185 12.02 7.90 20.95
CA ALA A 185 13.25 7.10 20.77
C ALA A 185 13.18 6.06 19.65
N THR A 186 11.97 5.62 19.26
CA THR A 186 11.77 4.52 18.30
C THR A 186 11.34 4.98 16.91
N SER A 187 11.14 6.29 16.72
CA SER A 187 10.58 6.86 15.49
C SER A 187 11.41 8.02 14.98
N LEU A 188 11.32 8.24 13.67
CA LEU A 188 11.94 9.37 12.97
C LEU A 188 10.86 10.35 12.52
N THR A 189 11.24 11.63 12.45
CA THR A 189 10.49 12.65 11.71
C THR A 189 11.30 13.00 10.46
N PHE A 190 10.75 12.71 9.27
CA PHE A 190 11.39 13.11 8.03
C PHE A 190 11.06 14.56 7.69
N VAL A 191 12.10 15.36 7.43
CA VAL A 191 11.97 16.80 7.13
C VAL A 191 12.79 17.15 5.89
N SER A 192 12.60 18.35 5.34
CA SER A 192 13.51 18.85 4.30
C SER A 192 14.90 19.12 4.88
N ARG A 193 15.95 19.01 4.04
CA ARG A 193 17.32 19.38 4.45
C ARG A 193 17.39 20.81 4.98
N MET A 194 16.72 21.74 4.30
CA MET A 194 16.64 23.15 4.71
C MET A 194 16.04 23.31 6.11
N SER A 195 14.98 22.58 6.45
CA SER A 195 14.37 22.62 7.79
C SER A 195 15.33 22.12 8.87
N LEU A 196 16.12 21.08 8.56
CA LEU A 196 17.09 20.53 9.49
C LEU A 196 18.27 21.50 9.71
N GLU A 197 18.81 22.08 8.65
CA GLU A 197 19.90 23.07 8.68
C GLU A 197 19.49 24.38 9.38
N ALA A 198 18.23 24.79 9.25
CA ALA A 198 17.68 25.94 9.96
C ALA A 198 17.43 25.70 11.46
N GLY A 199 17.67 24.48 11.96
CA GLY A 199 17.42 24.12 13.37
C GLY A 199 15.94 24.09 13.75
N LEU A 200 15.03 23.93 12.77
CA LEU A 200 13.58 23.92 13.02
C LEU A 200 13.15 22.88 14.06
N PRO A 201 13.67 21.63 14.06
CA PRO A 201 13.29 20.64 15.08
C PRO A 201 13.49 21.14 16.51
N ASP A 202 14.61 21.83 16.78
CA ASP A 202 14.91 22.37 18.11
C ASP A 202 14.00 23.54 18.45
N GLN A 203 13.75 24.43 17.49
CA GLN A 203 12.87 25.59 17.67
C GLN A 203 11.44 25.21 18.07
N ILE A 204 10.92 24.10 17.52
CA ILE A 204 9.57 23.61 17.83
C ILE A 204 9.55 22.55 18.94
N GLY A 205 10.69 22.25 19.56
CA GLY A 205 10.80 21.27 20.64
C GLY A 205 10.51 19.82 20.22
N LEU A 206 10.82 19.47 18.97
CA LEU A 206 10.54 18.15 18.43
C LEU A 206 11.39 17.09 19.14
N ARG A 207 10.73 16.14 19.80
CA ARG A 207 11.40 15.10 20.60
C ARG A 207 11.90 13.91 19.78
N LYS A 208 11.26 13.63 18.64
CA LYS A 208 11.68 12.56 17.71
C LYS A 208 12.93 13.01 16.97
N GLN A 209 13.83 12.07 16.72
CA GLN A 209 14.98 12.33 15.86
C GLN A 209 14.48 12.79 14.47
N SER A 210 14.96 13.96 14.04
CA SER A 210 14.64 14.49 12.71
C SER A 210 15.72 14.12 11.72
N VAL A 211 15.30 13.71 10.53
CA VAL A 211 16.19 13.23 9.47
C VAL A 211 15.80 13.89 8.16
N ALA A 212 16.78 14.39 7.41
CA ALA A 212 16.53 15.01 6.13
C ALA A 212 16.19 13.96 5.07
N VAL A 213 15.14 14.21 4.27
CA VAL A 213 14.91 13.45 3.04
C VAL A 213 16.03 13.73 2.03
N GLU A 214 16.39 12.73 1.23
CA GLU A 214 17.49 12.82 0.28
C GLU A 214 17.21 12.10 -1.05
N ASN A 215 17.97 12.46 -2.08
CA ASN A 215 17.95 11.78 -3.38
C ASN A 215 16.57 11.69 -4.10
N CYS A 216 15.64 12.63 -3.85
CA CYS A 216 14.33 12.62 -4.54
C CYS A 216 14.37 13.15 -6.00
N ARG A 217 15.55 13.57 -6.49
CA ARG A 217 15.71 14.26 -7.79
C ARG A 217 16.57 13.51 -8.82
N HIS A 218 17.38 12.56 -8.38
CA HIS A 218 18.26 11.75 -9.24
C HIS A 218 17.81 10.29 -9.33
N ILE A 219 16.52 10.07 -9.10
CA ILE A 219 15.85 8.77 -9.26
C ILE A 219 14.82 8.86 -10.38
N GLY A 220 14.54 7.73 -11.00
CA GLY A 220 13.52 7.55 -12.01
C GLY A 220 12.85 6.18 -11.92
N LYS A 221 12.11 5.81 -12.96
CA LYS A 221 11.40 4.53 -13.02
C LYS A 221 12.35 3.33 -12.91
N ALA A 222 13.57 3.44 -13.44
CA ALA A 222 14.59 2.40 -13.41
C ALA A 222 14.99 1.98 -11.99
N ASP A 223 14.90 2.88 -11.01
CA ASP A 223 15.28 2.62 -9.62
C ASP A 223 14.19 1.87 -8.83
N MET A 224 13.01 1.67 -9.41
CA MET A 224 11.90 1.01 -8.75
C MET A 224 12.12 -0.51 -8.72
N ILE A 225 12.44 -1.02 -7.53
CA ILE A 225 12.79 -2.42 -7.28
C ILE A 225 11.66 -3.33 -7.79
N HIS A 226 12.03 -4.22 -8.72
CA HIS A 226 11.15 -5.18 -9.42
C HIS A 226 9.98 -4.57 -10.22
N ASN A 227 9.92 -3.25 -10.35
CA ASN A 227 8.81 -2.49 -10.91
C ASN A 227 9.28 -1.32 -11.79
N ALA A 228 10.27 -1.59 -12.63
CA ALA A 228 10.92 -0.61 -13.49
C ALA A 228 10.41 -0.60 -14.94
N ALA A 229 9.33 -1.33 -15.25
CA ALA A 229 8.89 -1.50 -16.63
C ALA A 229 8.38 -0.18 -17.24
N THR A 230 8.77 0.11 -18.48
CA THR A 230 8.38 1.31 -19.24
C THR A 230 7.89 0.93 -20.65
N PRO A 231 6.80 0.14 -20.77
CA PRO A 231 6.21 -0.16 -22.07
C PRO A 231 5.58 1.11 -22.68
N LYS A 232 5.32 1.08 -23.98
CA LYS A 232 4.51 2.12 -24.63
C LYS A 232 3.05 1.93 -24.22
N ILE A 233 2.52 2.87 -23.45
CA ILE A 233 1.11 2.87 -23.04
C ILE A 233 0.31 3.73 -24.01
N GLU A 234 -0.80 3.16 -24.49
CA GLU A 234 -1.79 3.84 -25.32
C GLU A 234 -3.16 3.72 -24.63
N VAL A 235 -3.94 4.79 -24.65
CA VAL A 235 -5.32 4.81 -24.14
C VAL A 235 -6.19 5.42 -25.23
N ASP A 236 -7.18 4.66 -25.68
CA ASP A 236 -8.12 5.15 -26.69
C ASP A 236 -9.05 6.22 -26.08
N PRO A 237 -9.22 7.40 -26.71
CA PRO A 237 -9.97 8.50 -26.12
C PRO A 237 -11.49 8.30 -26.12
N GLU A 238 -12.02 7.36 -26.91
CA GLU A 238 -13.46 7.12 -27.04
C GLU A 238 -13.89 5.85 -26.29
N THR A 239 -13.10 4.78 -26.42
CA THR A 239 -13.38 3.46 -25.84
C THR A 239 -12.68 3.21 -24.51
N TYR A 240 -11.67 4.04 -24.17
CA TYR A 240 -10.82 3.89 -22.98
C TYR A 240 -10.02 2.59 -22.91
N GLU A 241 -9.95 1.84 -24.02
CA GLU A 241 -9.08 0.66 -24.13
C GLU A 241 -7.63 1.05 -23.83
N VAL A 242 -7.02 0.30 -22.92
CA VAL A 242 -5.61 0.50 -22.55
C VAL A 242 -4.77 -0.58 -23.21
N ARG A 243 -3.71 -0.18 -23.91
CA ARG A 243 -2.74 -1.08 -24.53
C ARG A 243 -1.34 -0.85 -23.99
N ALA A 244 -0.58 -1.93 -23.82
CA ALA A 244 0.87 -1.88 -23.57
C ALA A 244 1.60 -2.59 -24.70
N ASP A 245 2.48 -1.89 -25.41
CA ASP A 245 3.21 -2.41 -26.57
C ASP A 245 2.28 -3.04 -27.63
N GLY A 246 1.08 -2.46 -27.79
CA GLY A 246 0.04 -2.91 -28.71
C GLY A 246 -0.93 -3.98 -28.15
N GLU A 247 -0.59 -4.61 -27.03
CA GLU A 247 -1.44 -5.64 -26.39
C GLU A 247 -2.52 -5.01 -25.51
N LEU A 248 -3.78 -5.41 -25.72
CA LEU A 248 -4.92 -4.96 -24.91
C LEU A 248 -4.81 -5.46 -23.47
N LEU A 249 -4.92 -4.55 -22.52
CA LEU A 249 -4.88 -4.82 -21.08
C LEU A 249 -6.30 -4.87 -20.53
N THR A 250 -6.89 -6.06 -20.49
CA THR A 250 -8.21 -6.28 -19.91
C THR A 250 -8.23 -7.56 -19.07
N CYS A 251 -9.05 -7.57 -18.02
CA CYS A 251 -9.28 -8.72 -17.16
C CYS A 251 -10.67 -8.68 -16.56
N GLU A 252 -11.20 -9.83 -16.16
CA GLU A 252 -12.52 -9.91 -15.54
C GLU A 252 -12.48 -9.47 -14.07
N PRO A 253 -13.55 -8.82 -13.56
CA PRO A 253 -13.70 -8.50 -12.15
C PRO A 253 -13.75 -9.77 -11.29
N ALA A 254 -13.14 -9.74 -10.10
CA ALA A 254 -13.24 -10.85 -9.17
C ALA A 254 -14.61 -10.90 -8.47
N GLY A 255 -15.27 -12.06 -8.48
CA GLY A 255 -16.51 -12.28 -7.74
C GLY A 255 -16.30 -12.51 -6.24
N VAL A 256 -15.19 -13.13 -5.85
CA VAL A 256 -14.80 -13.37 -4.45
C VAL A 256 -13.29 -13.15 -4.32
N LEU A 257 -12.85 -12.56 -3.21
CA LEU A 257 -11.44 -12.33 -2.91
C LEU A 257 -10.98 -13.10 -1.67
N PRO A 258 -9.72 -13.57 -1.63
CA PRO A 258 -9.11 -14.01 -0.38
C PRO A 258 -8.94 -12.80 0.56
N LEU A 259 -8.51 -13.07 1.79
CA LEU A 259 -8.17 -12.01 2.74
C LEU A 259 -9.36 -11.06 3.03
N ALA A 260 -10.58 -11.58 2.97
CA ALA A 260 -11.84 -10.85 3.15
C ALA A 260 -12.73 -11.52 4.22
N GLN A 261 -13.95 -11.93 3.89
CA GLN A 261 -15.00 -12.44 4.80
C GLN A 261 -14.56 -13.48 5.83
N ARG A 262 -13.52 -14.28 5.55
CA ARG A 262 -12.96 -15.25 6.51
C ARG A 262 -12.35 -14.61 7.75
N TYR A 263 -11.85 -13.38 7.65
CA TYR A 263 -10.99 -12.77 8.67
C TYR A 263 -11.63 -11.59 9.39
N PHE A 264 -12.64 -10.97 8.83
CA PHE A 264 -13.26 -9.76 9.36
C PHE A 264 -14.65 -10.06 9.90
N LEU A 265 -14.96 -9.47 11.05
CA LEU A 265 -16.29 -9.58 11.67
C LEU A 265 -17.34 -8.75 10.92
N PHE A 266 -16.88 -7.70 10.23
CA PHE A 266 -17.65 -6.78 9.39
C PHE A 266 -16.86 -6.48 8.11
#